data_AF-A0A970B0I2-F1
#
_entry.id   AF-A0A970B0I2-F1
#
_cell.length_a   1.000
_cell.length_b   1.000
_cell.length_c   1.000
_cell.angle_alpha   90.00
_cell.angle_beta   90.00
_cell.angle_gamma   90.00
#
_symmetry.space_group_name_H-M   'P 1'
#
loop_
_entity.id
_entity.type
_entity.pdbx_description
1 polymer ?
#
loop_
_entity_poly.entity_id
_entity_poly.type
_entity_poly.pdbx_seq_one_letter_code
_entity_poly.pdbx_strand_id
1 'polypeptide(L)'
;MKKYYKYFLLIFLFLDIKSYAANLDYFNQGLNFFNQNNYKEAKYFFEKDIVFNIKNEKSYLYLAKISSINKDNNQQKNYLDTVLVLNPKNEEALYLKILLNIEEGDFKKAQESNLVFSKVCKELCSKKNDLSKMIIIDKK
;
A
#
# COMPACT_ATOMS: atom_id res chain seq x y z
N MET A 1 50.43 -32.45 -12.30
CA MET A 1 49.39 -31.40 -12.13
C MET A 1 47.97 -31.83 -12.55
N LYS A 2 47.64 -33.14 -12.62
CA LYS A 2 46.28 -33.62 -13.00
C LYS A 2 45.52 -34.34 -11.86
N LYS A 3 46.16 -34.61 -10.72
CA LYS A 3 45.55 -35.37 -9.60
C LYS A 3 44.69 -34.51 -8.67
N TYR A 4 44.97 -33.20 -8.56
CA TYR A 4 44.26 -32.31 -7.63
C TYR A 4 42.92 -31.78 -8.19
N TYR A 5 42.76 -31.78 -9.52
CA TYR A 5 41.51 -31.37 -10.19
C TYR A 5 40.33 -32.29 -9.85
N LYS A 6 40.60 -33.58 -9.62
CA LYS A 6 39.58 -34.57 -9.23
C LYS A 6 39.00 -34.30 -7.84
N TYR A 7 39.81 -33.72 -6.94
CA TYR A 7 39.37 -33.31 -5.60
C TYR A 7 38.69 -31.93 -5.61
N PHE A 8 39.06 -31.05 -6.55
CA PHE A 8 38.40 -29.75 -6.74
C PHE A 8 36.95 -29.89 -7.23
N LEU A 9 36.65 -30.92 -8.04
CA LEU A 9 35.29 -31.26 -8.50
C LEU A 9 34.39 -31.86 -7.41
N LEU A 10 34.95 -32.43 -6.34
CA LEU A 10 34.19 -33.01 -5.22
C LEU A 10 33.69 -31.98 -4.21
N ILE A 11 34.31 -30.79 -4.16
CA ILE A 11 33.91 -29.70 -3.25
C ILE A 11 32.61 -29.02 -3.71
N PHE A 12 32.25 -29.10 -4.99
CA PHE A 12 31.02 -28.52 -5.53
C PHE A 12 29.76 -29.36 -5.29
N LEU A 13 29.87 -30.59 -4.78
CA LEU A 13 28.76 -31.54 -4.65
C LEU A 13 27.97 -31.46 -3.33
N PHE A 14 28.26 -30.48 -2.46
CA PHE A 14 27.63 -30.36 -1.14
C PHE A 14 26.97 -29.00 -0.86
N LEU A 15 26.61 -28.24 -1.90
CA LEU A 15 25.83 -27.01 -1.75
C LEU A 15 24.40 -27.19 -2.26
N ASP A 16 23.70 -28.19 -1.73
CA ASP A 16 22.24 -28.15 -1.70
C ASP A 16 21.83 -27.14 -0.62
N ILE A 17 21.91 -25.85 -0.95
CA ILE A 17 21.22 -24.82 -0.17
C ILE A 17 19.74 -25.05 -0.44
N LYS A 18 19.11 -25.92 0.35
CA LYS A 18 17.65 -25.96 0.47
C LYS A 18 17.25 -24.60 1.03
N SER A 19 16.99 -23.63 0.16
CA SER A 19 16.33 -22.41 0.57
C SER A 19 14.93 -22.82 1.02
N TYR A 20 14.74 -23.00 2.33
CA TYR A 20 13.43 -22.92 2.93
C TYR A 20 12.98 -21.47 2.73
N ALA A 21 12.46 -21.16 1.55
CA ALA A 21 11.64 -19.98 1.38
C ALA A 21 10.38 -20.27 2.21
N ALA A 22 10.43 -19.96 3.50
CA ALA A 22 9.23 -19.80 4.29
C ALA A 22 8.36 -18.83 3.47
N ASN A 23 7.15 -19.26 3.15
CA ASN A 23 6.18 -18.42 2.45
C ASN A 23 5.75 -17.34 3.47
N LEU A 24 6.60 -16.33 3.64
CA LEU A 24 6.43 -15.28 4.62
C LEU A 24 5.36 -14.36 4.07
N ASP A 25 4.17 -14.49 4.62
CA ASP A 25 3.06 -13.57 4.35
C ASP A 25 3.36 -12.24 5.06
N TYR A 26 4.15 -11.40 4.40
CA TYR A 26 4.57 -10.10 4.92
C TYR A 26 3.37 -9.16 5.08
N PHE A 27 2.40 -9.21 4.17
CA PHE A 27 1.15 -8.48 4.32
C PHE A 27 0.42 -8.82 5.63
N ASN A 28 0.19 -10.11 5.93
CA ASN A 28 -0.52 -10.50 7.15
C ASN A 28 0.28 -10.16 8.42
N GLN A 29 1.61 -10.22 8.38
CA GLN A 29 2.45 -9.72 9.48
C GLN A 29 2.28 -8.21 9.68
N GLY A 30 2.33 -7.44 8.59
CA GLY A 30 2.10 -5.99 8.62
C GLY A 30 0.72 -5.64 9.16
N LEU A 31 -0.32 -6.38 8.75
CA LEU A 31 -1.68 -6.23 9.24
C LEU A 31 -1.80 -6.51 10.74
N ASN A 32 -1.14 -7.56 11.24
CA ASN A 32 -1.12 -7.87 12.67
C ASN A 32 -0.49 -6.73 13.48
N PHE A 33 0.67 -6.21 13.07
CA PHE A 33 1.29 -5.06 13.74
C PHE A 33 0.45 -3.80 13.63
N PHE A 34 -0.20 -3.57 12.48
CA PHE A 34 -1.10 -2.42 12.30
C PHE A 34 -2.27 -2.46 13.29
N ASN A 35 -2.91 -3.62 13.45
CA ASN A 35 -4.02 -3.82 14.38
C ASN A 35 -3.59 -3.68 15.86
N GLN A 36 -2.31 -3.89 16.16
CA GLN A 36 -1.71 -3.63 17.47
C GLN A 36 -1.25 -2.17 17.65
N ASN A 37 -1.54 -1.28 16.69
CA ASN A 37 -1.05 0.10 16.61
C ASN A 37 0.49 0.23 16.57
N ASN A 38 1.21 -0.83 16.25
CA ASN A 38 2.65 -0.80 16.07
C ASN A 38 2.99 -0.42 14.62
N TYR A 39 2.78 0.87 14.30
CA TYR A 39 2.85 1.35 12.92
C TYR A 39 4.25 1.31 12.31
N LYS A 40 5.30 1.38 13.13
CA LYS A 40 6.69 1.27 12.66
C LYS A 40 6.95 -0.12 12.08
N GLU A 41 6.58 -1.16 12.83
CA GLU A 41 6.76 -2.54 12.34
C GLU A 41 5.75 -2.90 11.26
N ALA A 42 4.52 -2.40 11.35
CA ALA A 42 3.54 -2.54 10.28
C ALA A 42 4.09 -1.99 8.95
N LYS A 43 4.65 -0.77 8.96
CA LYS A 43 5.27 -0.14 7.79
C LYS A 43 6.39 -1.01 7.22
N TYR A 44 7.30 -1.48 8.09
CA TYR A 44 8.41 -2.35 7.67
C TYR A 44 7.92 -3.60 6.93
N PHE A 45 6.87 -4.25 7.45
CA PHE A 45 6.31 -5.46 6.83
C PHE A 45 5.54 -5.17 5.54
N PHE A 46 4.79 -4.08 5.46
CA PHE A 46 4.15 -3.68 4.19
C PHE A 46 5.18 -3.27 3.13
N GLU A 47 6.28 -2.60 3.51
CA GLU A 47 7.39 -2.28 2.60
C GLU A 47 8.09 -3.55 2.09
N LYS A 48 8.32 -4.53 2.97
CA LYS A 48 8.81 -5.85 2.55
C LYS A 48 7.85 -6.54 1.60
N ASP A 49 6.55 -6.49 1.89
CA ASP A 49 5.55 -7.13 1.04
C ASP A 49 5.58 -6.56 -0.37
N ILE A 50 5.62 -5.23 -0.55
CA ILE A 50 5.67 -4.64 -1.89
C ILE A 50 6.99 -4.87 -2.62
N VAL A 51 8.09 -5.17 -1.92
CA VAL A 51 9.36 -5.58 -2.57
C VAL A 51 9.22 -6.93 -3.27
N PHE A 52 8.50 -7.87 -2.66
CA PHE A 52 8.29 -9.22 -3.23
C PHE A 52 7.00 -9.34 -4.05
N ASN A 53 6.00 -8.51 -3.76
CA ASN A 53 4.69 -8.47 -4.38
C ASN A 53 4.31 -7.03 -4.77
N ILE A 54 4.97 -6.53 -5.81
CA ILE A 54 4.84 -5.14 -6.31
C ILE A 54 3.41 -4.73 -6.70
N LYS A 55 2.48 -5.69 -6.84
CA LYS A 55 1.08 -5.43 -7.22
C LYS A 55 0.11 -5.55 -6.06
N ASN A 56 0.58 -5.78 -4.83
CA ASN A 56 -0.31 -5.87 -3.67
C ASN A 56 -0.85 -4.49 -3.29
N GLU A 57 -2.02 -4.14 -3.83
CA GLU A 57 -2.65 -2.85 -3.59
C GLU A 57 -3.02 -2.64 -2.12
N LYS A 58 -3.24 -3.73 -1.36
CA LYS A 58 -3.57 -3.64 0.07
C LYS A 58 -2.38 -3.12 0.87
N SER A 59 -1.17 -3.61 0.59
CA SER A 59 0.04 -3.12 1.27
C SER A 59 0.26 -1.64 1.04
N TYR A 60 0.10 -1.16 -0.20
CA TYR A 60 0.13 0.28 -0.49
C TYR A 60 -0.97 1.07 0.23
N LEU A 61 -2.18 0.53 0.33
CA LEU A 61 -3.28 1.19 1.03
C LEU A 61 -3.00 1.33 2.53
N TYR A 62 -2.42 0.32 3.17
CA TYR A 62 -2.01 0.42 4.58
C TYR A 62 -0.81 1.35 4.77
N LEU A 63 0.15 1.38 3.84
CA LEU A 63 1.23 2.37 3.86
C LEU A 63 0.67 3.79 3.77
N ALA A 64 -0.34 4.04 2.93
CA ALA A 64 -1.03 5.33 2.89
C ALA A 64 -1.69 5.70 4.23
N LYS A 65 -2.36 4.74 4.89
CA LYS A 65 -2.96 4.94 6.23
C LYS A 65 -1.90 5.30 7.27
N ILE A 66 -0.76 4.62 7.26
CA ILE A 66 0.37 4.90 8.17
C ILE A 66 0.96 6.29 7.88
N SER A 67 1.13 6.67 6.61
CA SER A 67 1.59 8.02 6.24
C SER A 67 0.63 9.11 6.73
N SER A 68 -0.68 8.87 6.66
CA SER A 68 -1.69 9.77 7.24
C SER A 68 -1.53 9.94 8.75
N ILE A 69 -1.33 8.83 9.49
CA ILE A 69 -1.07 8.85 10.95
C ILE A 69 0.19 9.66 11.26
N ASN A 70 1.23 9.54 10.44
CA ASN A 70 2.49 10.27 10.56
C ASN A 70 2.42 11.72 10.04
N LYS A 71 1.27 12.17 9.53
CA LYS A 71 1.08 13.49 8.90
C LYS A 71 2.03 13.74 7.71
N ASP A 72 2.37 12.69 6.98
CA ASP A 72 3.16 12.76 5.75
C ASP A 72 2.23 12.70 4.53
N ASN A 73 1.64 13.85 4.21
CA ASN A 73 0.66 13.99 3.12
C ASN A 73 1.29 13.62 1.77
N ASN A 74 2.58 13.87 1.57
CA ASN A 74 3.29 13.52 0.33
C ASN A 74 3.39 12.00 0.15
N GLN A 75 3.83 11.25 1.17
CA GLN A 75 3.84 9.79 1.08
C GLN A 75 2.44 9.21 0.97
N GLN A 76 1.48 9.73 1.76
CA GLN A 76 0.09 9.28 1.68
C GLN A 76 -0.44 9.43 0.25
N LYS A 77 -0.21 10.58 -0.38
CA LYS A 77 -0.61 10.87 -1.76
C LYS A 77 -0.03 9.87 -2.74
N ASN A 78 1.28 9.63 -2.68
CA ASN A 78 1.99 8.70 -3.56
C ASN A 78 1.47 7.27 -3.44
N TYR A 79 1.24 6.81 -2.20
CA TYR A 79 0.71 5.47 -1.97
C TYR A 79 -0.74 5.35 -2.44
N LEU A 80 -1.61 6.34 -2.18
CA LEU A 80 -2.98 6.35 -2.69
C LEU A 80 -3.02 6.35 -4.22
N ASP A 81 -2.17 7.13 -4.88
CA ASP A 81 -2.06 7.14 -6.35
C ASP A 81 -1.61 5.78 -6.87
N THR A 82 -0.68 5.11 -6.18
CA THR A 82 -0.25 3.74 -6.53
C THR A 82 -1.42 2.75 -6.40
N VAL A 83 -2.20 2.82 -5.32
CA VAL A 83 -3.40 1.97 -5.15
C VAL A 83 -4.39 2.20 -6.29
N LEU A 84 -4.62 3.45 -6.69
CA LEU A 84 -5.56 3.80 -7.76
C LEU A 84 -5.06 3.45 -9.16
N VAL A 85 -3.74 3.39 -9.37
CA VAL A 85 -3.14 2.84 -10.61
C VAL A 85 -3.38 1.32 -10.68
N LEU A 86 -3.16 0.59 -9.58
CA LEU A 86 -3.37 -0.86 -9.52
C LEU A 86 -4.85 -1.24 -9.57
N ASN A 87 -5.69 -0.48 -8.88
CA ASN A 87 -7.14 -0.68 -8.81
C ASN A 87 -7.88 0.67 -8.79
N PRO A 88 -8.25 1.19 -9.97
CA PRO A 88 -8.95 2.48 -10.09
C PRO A 88 -10.32 2.53 -9.42
N LYS A 89 -10.89 1.37 -9.05
CA LYS A 89 -12.20 1.25 -8.39
C LYS A 89 -12.06 0.99 -6.89
N ASN A 90 -10.86 1.10 -6.32
CA ASN A 90 -10.66 0.92 -4.89
C ASN A 90 -11.38 2.04 -4.13
N GLU A 91 -12.50 1.68 -3.53
CA GLU A 91 -13.42 2.59 -2.86
C GLU A 91 -12.76 3.32 -1.68
N GLU A 92 -11.99 2.60 -0.86
CA GLU A 92 -11.32 3.16 0.30
C GLU A 92 -10.21 4.14 -0.11
N ALA A 93 -9.42 3.80 -1.12
CA ALA A 93 -8.38 4.69 -1.64
C ALA A 93 -8.97 5.97 -2.23
N LEU A 94 -10.08 5.87 -2.99
CA LEU A 94 -10.80 7.04 -3.50
C LEU A 94 -11.31 7.91 -2.36
N TYR A 95 -11.92 7.31 -1.33
CA TYR A 95 -12.40 8.03 -0.17
C TYR A 95 -11.28 8.81 0.54
N LEU A 96 -10.16 8.14 0.85
CA LEU A 96 -9.00 8.76 1.48
C LEU A 96 -8.36 9.84 0.60
N LYS A 97 -8.34 9.65 -0.73
CA LYS A 97 -7.81 10.63 -1.68
C LYS A 97 -8.67 11.90 -1.73
N ILE A 98 -10.01 11.76 -1.65
CA ILE A 98 -10.91 12.91 -1.59
C ILE A 98 -10.66 13.71 -0.32
N LEU A 99 -10.57 13.05 0.84
CA LEU A 99 -10.27 13.72 2.10
C LEU A 99 -8.93 14.45 2.08
N LEU A 100 -7.88 13.79 1.59
CA LEU A 100 -6.55 14.40 1.45
C LEU A 100 -6.58 15.64 0.54
N ASN A 101 -7.28 15.56 -0.60
CA ASN A 101 -7.39 16.69 -1.52
C ASN A 101 -8.19 17.86 -0.91
N ILE A 102 -9.21 17.58 -0.08
CA ILE A 102 -9.94 18.62 0.66
C ILE A 102 -9.01 19.29 1.68
N GLU A 103 -8.24 18.50 2.44
CA GLU A 103 -7.25 19.01 3.40
C GLU A 103 -6.17 19.87 2.73
N GLU A 104 -5.69 19.47 1.54
CA GLU A 104 -4.72 20.23 0.74
C GLU A 104 -5.35 21.46 0.02
N GLY A 105 -6.68 21.65 0.10
CA GLY A 105 -7.40 22.70 -0.62
C GLY A 105 -7.52 22.48 -2.14
N ASP A 106 -7.18 21.29 -2.64
CA ASP A 106 -7.34 20.91 -4.05
C ASP A 106 -8.76 20.38 -4.33
N PHE A 107 -9.74 21.28 -4.22
CA PHE A 107 -11.15 20.94 -4.39
C PHE A 107 -11.49 20.46 -5.81
N LYS A 108 -10.67 20.82 -6.80
CA LYS A 108 -10.82 20.32 -8.18
C LYS A 108 -10.55 18.81 -8.21
N LYS A 109 -9.40 18.36 -7.69
CA LYS A 109 -9.09 16.93 -7.64
C LYS A 109 -10.00 16.16 -6.68
N ALA A 110 -10.44 16.78 -5.59
CA ALA A 110 -11.44 16.20 -4.70
C ALA A 110 -12.75 15.91 -5.45
N GLN A 111 -13.23 16.88 -6.25
CA GLN A 111 -14.43 16.70 -7.06
C GLN A 111 -14.27 15.61 -8.14
N GLU A 112 -13.14 15.60 -8.86
CA GLU A 112 -12.85 14.57 -9.86
C GLU A 112 -12.86 13.16 -9.24
N SER A 113 -12.19 12.98 -8.11
CA SER A 113 -12.15 11.71 -7.38
C SER A 113 -13.54 11.32 -6.85
N ASN A 114 -14.32 12.29 -6.37
CA ASN A 114 -15.68 12.05 -5.85
C ASN A 114 -16.67 11.60 -6.95
N LEU A 115 -16.48 12.05 -8.20
CA LEU A 115 -17.25 11.55 -9.35
C LEU A 115 -16.98 10.07 -9.63
N VAL A 116 -15.73 9.63 -9.49
CA VAL A 116 -15.37 8.21 -9.63
C VAL A 116 -15.93 7.42 -8.46
N PHE A 117 -15.68 7.86 -7.22
CA PHE A 117 -16.18 7.26 -5.99
C PHE A 117 -17.70 7.03 -6.05
N SER A 118 -18.46 8.06 -6.44
CA SER A 118 -19.92 8.00 -6.56
C SER A 118 -20.44 6.95 -7.54
N LYS A 119 -19.61 6.49 -8.49
CA LYS A 119 -19.96 5.45 -9.48
C LYS A 119 -19.57 4.06 -9.03
N VAL A 120 -18.55 3.92 -8.18
CA VAL A 120 -17.92 2.63 -7.84
C VAL A 120 -18.14 2.20 -6.40
N CYS A 121 -18.58 3.12 -5.54
CA CYS A 121 -18.80 2.85 -4.11
C CYS A 121 -19.76 1.66 -3.91
N LYS A 122 -19.56 0.93 -2.81
CA LYS A 122 -20.42 -0.14 -2.34
C LYS A 122 -20.63 -0.01 -0.83
N GLU A 123 -19.55 -0.03 -0.06
CA GLU A 123 -19.59 -0.04 1.40
C GLU A 123 -19.64 1.37 2.00
N LEU A 124 -18.97 2.32 1.37
CA LEU A 124 -18.83 3.71 1.80
C LEU A 124 -19.79 4.66 1.05
N CYS A 125 -20.73 4.16 0.24
CA CYS A 125 -21.66 5.02 -0.51
C CYS A 125 -22.44 6.03 0.36
N SER A 126 -22.71 5.68 1.62
CA SER A 126 -23.35 6.57 2.59
C SER A 126 -22.58 7.88 2.81
N LYS A 127 -21.26 7.89 2.58
CA LYS A 127 -20.38 9.07 2.73
C LYS A 127 -20.48 10.07 1.59
N LYS A 128 -21.12 9.72 0.47
CA LYS A 128 -21.20 10.57 -0.73
C LYS A 128 -21.74 11.98 -0.44
N ASN A 129 -22.80 12.06 0.36
CA ASN A 129 -23.43 13.33 0.69
C ASN A 129 -22.52 14.21 1.56
N ASP A 130 -21.83 13.61 2.52
CA ASP A 130 -20.91 14.30 3.42
C ASP A 130 -19.70 14.85 2.63
N LEU A 131 -19.09 14.02 1.78
CA LEU A 131 -18.00 14.44 0.90
C LEU A 131 -18.43 15.60 -0.02
N SER A 132 -19.62 15.51 -0.60
CA SER A 132 -20.14 16.56 -1.49
C SER A 132 -20.34 17.88 -0.74
N LYS A 133 -20.80 17.84 0.52
CA LYS A 133 -20.93 19.04 1.36
C LYS A 133 -19.57 19.66 1.68
N MET A 134 -18.59 18.85 2.10
CA MET A 134 -17.23 19.32 2.40
C MET A 134 -16.62 20.04 1.20
N ILE A 135 -16.68 19.43 0.00
CA ILE A 135 -16.14 20.03 -1.23
C ILE A 135 -16.82 21.36 -1.59
N ILE A 136 -18.11 21.54 -1.30
CA ILE A 136 -18.85 22.76 -1.65
C ILE A 136 -18.62 23.87 -0.62
N ILE A 137 -18.58 23.53 0.67
CA ILE A 137 -18.41 24.49 1.77
C ILE A 137 -17.03 25.13 1.67
N ASP A 138 -15.99 24.30 1.49
CA ASP A 138 -14.61 24.76 1.56
C ASP A 138 -14.12 25.46 0.27
N LYS A 139 -14.95 25.46 -0.79
CA LYS A 139 -14.72 26.25 -2.01
C LYS A 139 -15.02 27.75 -1.85
N LYS A 140 -15.72 28.15 -0.78
CA LYS A 140 -16.12 29.54 -0.52
C LYS A 140 -15.10 30.24 0.36
#